data_AF-A0A3D0Y2Z4-F1
#
_entry.id   AF-A0A3D0Y2Z4-F1
#
_cell.length_a   1.000
_cell.length_b   1.000
_cell.length_c   1.000
_cell.angle_alpha   90.00
_cell.angle_beta   90.00
_cell.angle_gamma   90.00
#
_symmetry.space_group_name_H-M   'P 1'
#
loop_
_entity.id
_entity.type
_entity.pdbx_description
1 polymer ?
#
loop_
_entity_poly.entity_id
_entity_poly.type
_entity_poly.pdbx_seq_one_letter_code
_entity_poly.pdbx_strand_id
1 'polypeptide(L)'
;LYISGKNLDYGEIESISFDEKGIMYVGVYGANCNNKNTKKSVINFYKINQYINADTKKTIDFKPNTYSLSVRSNPTKTTYKVGENLNLSGGKLTVTYKERIVSWDNNLVRKVTDPKTITATIDMGAKGVKITGYDKNKTGTQTITVEYDGKKTTFKVTVNSK
;
A
#
# COMPACT_ATOMS: atom_id res chain seq x y z
N LEU A 1 -14.32 18.58 -0.93
CA LEU A 1 -13.40 17.62 -1.60
C LEU A 1 -13.61 17.76 -3.10
N TYR A 2 -12.62 18.24 -3.85
CA TYR A 2 -12.76 18.38 -5.32
C TYR A 2 -12.40 17.05 -5.98
N ILE A 3 -13.37 16.39 -6.61
CA ILE A 3 -13.17 15.18 -7.41
C ILE A 3 -13.25 15.60 -8.88
N SER A 4 -12.14 15.48 -9.61
CA SER A 4 -12.04 15.93 -11.01
C SER A 4 -13.10 15.25 -11.89
N GLY A 5 -13.89 16.03 -12.62
CA GLY A 5 -14.83 15.56 -13.64
C GLY A 5 -16.29 15.34 -13.18
N LYS A 6 -16.63 15.60 -11.91
CA LYS A 6 -18.02 15.58 -11.44
C LYS A 6 -18.28 16.75 -10.49
N ASN A 7 -19.09 17.72 -10.93
CA ASN A 7 -19.66 18.74 -10.04
C ASN A 7 -20.61 18.02 -9.07
N LEU A 8 -20.14 17.73 -7.87
CA LEU A 8 -21.00 17.39 -6.75
C LEU A 8 -21.39 18.72 -6.11
N ASP A 9 -22.61 19.17 -6.38
CA ASP A 9 -23.22 20.23 -5.57
C ASP A 9 -23.27 19.73 -4.12
N TYR A 10 -22.41 20.32 -3.29
CA TYR A 10 -22.32 20.20 -1.83
C TYR A 10 -22.99 18.96 -1.22
N GLY A 11 -22.27 17.84 -1.24
CA GLY A 11 -22.59 16.66 -0.45
C GLY A 11 -21.63 16.50 0.73
N GLU A 12 -22.16 16.17 1.91
CA GLU A 12 -21.34 15.79 3.06
C GLU A 12 -20.70 14.42 2.83
N ILE A 13 -19.47 14.23 3.31
CA ILE A 13 -18.79 12.93 3.29
C ILE A 13 -19.37 12.10 4.43
N GLU A 14 -20.08 11.01 4.11
CA GLU A 14 -20.69 10.16 5.14
C GLU A 14 -19.86 8.92 5.44
N SER A 15 -19.15 8.37 4.46
CA SER A 15 -18.38 7.14 4.67
C SER A 15 -17.06 7.14 3.92
N ILE A 16 -16.08 6.47 4.53
CA ILE A 16 -14.79 6.17 3.93
C ILE A 16 -14.57 4.67 4.12
N SER A 17 -14.30 3.93 3.04
CA SER A 17 -13.97 2.49 3.07
C SER A 17 -12.70 2.21 2.24
N PHE A 18 -12.13 1.01 2.33
CA PHE A 18 -10.92 0.62 1.58
C PHE A 18 -11.10 -0.79 0.97
N ASP A 19 -10.54 -1.07 -0.22
CA ASP A 19 -10.51 -2.44 -0.80
C ASP A 19 -9.24 -3.23 -0.42
N GLU A 20 -9.20 -4.49 -0.87
CA GLU A 20 -8.08 -5.43 -0.73
C GLU A 20 -6.74 -4.94 -1.32
N LYS A 21 -6.75 -3.89 -2.15
CA LYS A 21 -5.57 -3.27 -2.75
C LYS A 21 -5.18 -1.96 -2.07
N GLY A 22 -5.86 -1.58 -0.98
CA GLY A 22 -5.58 -0.35 -0.23
C GLY A 22 -6.18 0.91 -0.88
N ILE A 23 -7.20 0.75 -1.72
CA ILE A 23 -7.83 1.87 -2.42
C ILE A 23 -8.93 2.44 -1.54
N MET A 24 -8.83 3.73 -1.19
CA MET A 24 -9.87 4.43 -0.43
C MET A 24 -11.10 4.69 -1.31
N TYR A 25 -12.29 4.42 -0.79
CA TYR A 25 -13.58 4.76 -1.35
C TYR A 25 -14.26 5.78 -0.47
N VAL A 26 -14.61 6.94 -1.00
CA VAL A 26 -15.43 7.92 -0.27
C VAL A 26 -16.87 7.81 -0.72
N GLY A 27 -17.78 7.58 0.22
CA GLY A 27 -19.22 7.69 0.05
C GLY A 27 -19.67 9.12 0.35
N VAL A 28 -20.22 9.79 -0.66
CA VAL A 28 -20.76 11.15 -0.53
C VAL A 28 -22.28 11.10 -0.54
N TYR A 29 -22.94 11.77 0.40
CA TYR A 29 -24.37 12.01 0.32
C TYR A 29 -24.63 13.18 -0.60
N GLY A 30 -25.16 12.92 -1.80
CA GLY A 30 -25.69 13.96 -2.67
C GLY A 30 -27.20 13.89 -2.69
N ALA A 31 -27.88 14.99 -2.40
CA ALA A 31 -29.27 15.14 -2.82
C ALA A 31 -29.27 15.22 -4.35
N ASN A 32 -29.71 14.17 -5.05
CA ASN A 32 -30.16 14.35 -6.42
C ASN A 32 -31.44 15.18 -6.36
N CYS A 33 -31.34 16.49 -6.57
CA CYS A 33 -32.49 17.34 -6.86
C CYS A 33 -32.99 17.02 -8.26
N ASN A 34 -33.64 15.87 -8.44
CA ASN A 34 -34.54 15.72 -9.58
C ASN A 34 -35.67 16.75 -9.38
N ASN A 35 -36.25 17.30 -10.46
CA ASN A 35 -37.35 18.30 -10.48
C ASN A 35 -38.65 17.91 -9.71
N LYS A 36 -38.60 16.97 -8.77
CA LYS A 36 -39.72 16.42 -7.99
C LYS A 36 -39.46 16.31 -6.47
N ASN A 37 -38.45 16.98 -5.90
CA ASN A 37 -38.23 17.06 -4.44
C ASN A 37 -38.17 15.71 -3.66
N THR A 38 -37.96 14.58 -4.34
CA THR A 38 -37.78 13.28 -3.68
C THR A 38 -36.29 13.06 -3.40
N LYS A 39 -35.91 13.20 -2.11
CA LYS A 39 -34.55 12.90 -1.62
C LYS A 39 -34.24 11.42 -1.89
N LYS A 40 -33.33 11.14 -2.82
CA LYS A 40 -32.83 9.78 -3.07
C LYS A 40 -31.36 9.71 -2.66
N SER A 41 -31.08 8.99 -1.58
CA SER A 41 -29.71 8.70 -1.13
C SER A 41 -29.02 7.81 -2.16
N VAL A 42 -27.94 8.28 -2.78
CA VAL A 42 -27.10 7.47 -3.67
C VAL A 42 -25.68 7.50 -3.12
N ILE A 43 -25.20 6.36 -2.65
CA ILE A 43 -23.82 6.20 -2.18
C ILE A 43 -22.95 5.90 -3.41
N ASN A 44 -22.16 6.89 -3.84
CA ASN A 44 -21.14 6.71 -4.86
C ASN A 44 -19.79 6.47 -4.19
N PHE A 45 -19.08 5.41 -4.53
CA PHE A 45 -17.77 5.06 -3.97
C PHE A 45 -16.64 5.56 -4.90
N TYR A 46 -15.79 6.47 -4.43
CA TYR A 46 -14.69 7.03 -5.23
C TYR A 46 -13.32 6.54 -4.79
N LYS A 47 -12.56 5.93 -5.70
CA LYS A 47 -11.13 5.62 -5.53
C LYS A 47 -10.32 6.90 -5.29
N ILE A 48 -9.81 7.10 -4.08
CA ILE A 48 -8.93 8.23 -3.73
C ILE A 48 -7.57 7.68 -3.31
N ASN A 49 -6.59 7.78 -4.21
CA ASN A 49 -5.20 7.44 -3.87
C ASN A 49 -4.47 8.63 -3.22
N GLN A 50 -4.97 9.84 -3.45
CA GLN A 50 -4.35 11.11 -3.03
C GLN A 50 -5.42 12.15 -2.70
N TYR A 51 -5.21 12.87 -1.60
CA TYR A 51 -5.95 14.07 -1.26
C TYR A 51 -5.03 15.27 -1.31
N ILE A 52 -5.44 16.33 -2.00
CA ILE A 52 -4.73 17.61 -1.95
C ILE A 52 -5.49 18.50 -0.97
N ASN A 53 -4.84 18.88 0.12
CA ASN A 53 -5.40 19.83 1.06
C ASN A 53 -5.57 21.19 0.38
N ALA A 54 -6.80 21.72 0.37
CA ALA A 54 -7.15 22.90 -0.41
C ALA A 54 -6.42 24.17 0.07
N ASP A 55 -6.12 24.26 1.37
CA ASP A 55 -5.54 25.43 2.02
C ASP A 55 -4.01 25.43 1.93
N THR A 56 -3.40 24.28 2.21
CA THR A 56 -1.95 24.10 2.25
C THR A 56 -1.35 23.67 0.92
N LYS A 57 -2.20 23.28 -0.05
CA LYS A 57 -1.83 22.65 -1.33
C LYS A 57 -0.98 21.37 -1.19
N LYS A 58 -0.91 20.81 0.03
CA LYS A 58 -0.11 19.63 0.32
C LYS A 58 -0.86 18.36 -0.08
N THR A 59 -0.16 17.46 -0.77
CA THR A 59 -0.67 16.13 -1.09
C THR A 59 -0.53 15.20 0.12
N ILE A 60 -1.61 14.53 0.47
CA ILE A 60 -1.68 13.42 1.44
C ILE A 60 -1.93 12.16 0.62
N ASP A 61 -0.93 11.30 0.55
CA ASP A 61 -1.08 9.95 0.00
C ASP A 61 -1.82 9.09 1.03
N PHE A 62 -2.99 8.54 0.65
CA PHE A 62 -3.64 7.49 1.41
C PHE A 62 -3.02 6.16 0.97
N LYS A 63 -1.78 5.93 1.38
CA LYS A 63 -1.12 4.64 1.23
C LYS A 63 -1.35 3.83 2.51
N PRO A 64 -1.71 2.54 2.43
CA PRO A 64 -1.66 1.65 3.58
C PRO A 64 -0.30 1.78 4.28
N ASN A 65 -0.28 2.03 5.59
CA ASN A 65 0.98 2.03 6.32
C ASN A 65 1.54 0.62 6.31
N THR A 66 2.72 0.44 5.70
CA THR A 66 3.41 -0.84 5.75
C THR A 66 3.75 -1.15 7.21
N TYR A 67 3.18 -2.24 7.72
CA TYR A 67 3.37 -2.68 9.08
C TYR A 67 4.62 -3.54 9.21
N SER A 68 4.73 -4.57 8.37
CA SER A 68 5.86 -5.49 8.34
C SER A 68 6.18 -5.96 6.92
N LEU A 69 7.41 -6.45 6.76
CA LEU A 69 7.92 -7.06 5.54
C LEU A 69 8.52 -8.42 5.91
N SER A 70 8.26 -9.45 5.11
CA SER A 70 8.88 -10.76 5.27
C SER A 70 9.19 -11.41 3.92
N VAL A 71 10.14 -12.34 3.93
CA VAL A 71 10.42 -13.17 2.75
C VAL A 71 9.32 -14.22 2.62
N ARG A 72 8.60 -14.20 1.50
CA ARG A 72 7.62 -15.23 1.15
C ARG A 72 8.30 -16.42 0.49
N SER A 73 9.22 -16.16 -0.43
CA SER A 73 10.09 -17.16 -1.05
C SER A 73 11.45 -16.55 -1.37
N ASN A 74 12.51 -17.34 -1.17
CA ASN A 74 13.84 -16.95 -1.58
C ASN A 74 13.93 -16.91 -3.12
N PRO A 75 14.89 -16.14 -3.69
CA PRO A 75 15.25 -16.26 -5.10
C PRO A 75 15.58 -17.71 -5.48
N THR A 76 15.35 -18.08 -6.73
CA THR A 76 15.64 -19.44 -7.23
C THR A 76 17.13 -19.77 -7.20
N LYS A 77 18.00 -18.75 -7.23
CA LYS A 77 19.45 -18.88 -7.08
C LYS A 77 19.93 -18.22 -5.79
N THR A 78 20.41 -19.04 -4.85
CA THR A 78 21.01 -18.61 -3.58
C THR A 78 22.47 -18.99 -3.43
N THR A 79 23.05 -19.69 -4.41
CA THR A 79 24.46 -20.07 -4.45
C THR A 79 25.11 -19.49 -5.70
N TYR A 80 26.27 -18.85 -5.54
CA TYR A 80 26.97 -18.11 -6.57
C TYR A 80 28.44 -18.50 -6.60
N LYS A 81 29.11 -18.28 -7.73
CA LYS A 81 30.58 -18.26 -7.83
C LYS A 81 31.11 -16.83 -7.67
N VAL A 82 32.36 -16.69 -7.22
CA VAL A 82 33.04 -15.39 -7.18
C VAL A 82 32.92 -14.66 -8.52
N GLY A 83 32.46 -13.41 -8.47
CA GLY A 83 32.26 -12.51 -9.60
C GLY A 83 30.88 -12.56 -10.25
N GLU A 84 30.02 -13.53 -9.90
CA GLU A 84 28.64 -13.57 -10.42
C GLU A 84 27.80 -12.41 -9.87
N ASN A 85 26.85 -11.93 -10.68
CA ASN A 85 25.90 -10.92 -10.23
C ASN A 85 24.74 -11.58 -9.48
N LEU A 86 24.20 -10.89 -8.47
CA LEU A 86 23.02 -11.33 -7.72
C LEU A 86 21.82 -11.45 -8.65
N ASN A 87 21.09 -12.56 -8.55
CA ASN A 87 19.84 -12.79 -9.27
C ASN A 87 18.67 -12.96 -8.28
N LEU A 88 17.72 -12.04 -8.33
CA LEU A 88 16.56 -12.00 -7.43
C LEU A 88 15.32 -12.71 -7.99
N SER A 89 15.42 -13.28 -9.19
CA SER A 89 14.29 -13.91 -9.89
C SER A 89 13.67 -15.02 -9.03
N GLY A 90 12.34 -15.05 -9.00
CA GLY A 90 11.56 -15.97 -8.15
C GLY A 90 11.50 -15.60 -6.66
N GLY A 91 12.28 -14.62 -6.21
CA GLY A 91 12.19 -14.09 -4.86
C GLY A 91 10.92 -13.27 -4.69
N LYS A 92 10.09 -13.63 -3.70
CA LYS A 92 8.83 -12.93 -3.39
C LYS A 92 8.85 -12.44 -1.96
N LEU A 93 8.27 -11.27 -1.75
CA LEU A 93 8.08 -10.67 -0.42
C LEU A 93 6.59 -10.66 -0.07
N THR A 94 6.29 -10.85 1.21
CA THR A 94 4.98 -10.52 1.78
C THR A 94 5.10 -9.17 2.45
N VAL A 95 4.30 -8.21 1.99
CA VAL A 95 4.12 -6.92 2.64
C VAL A 95 2.83 -6.99 3.43
N THR A 96 2.91 -6.73 4.74
CA THR A 96 1.74 -6.66 5.62
C THR A 96 1.41 -5.22 5.90
N TYR A 97 0.15 -4.86 5.71
CA TYR A 97 -0.41 -3.56 6.03
C TYR A 97 -1.37 -3.71 7.20
N LYS A 98 -1.40 -2.68 8.06
CA LYS A 98 -2.43 -2.54 9.09
C LYS A 98 -3.20 -1.26 8.82
N GLU A 99 -4.47 -1.41 8.51
CA GLU A 99 -5.35 -0.29 8.22
C GLU A 99 -6.49 -0.22 9.22
N ARG A 100 -6.85 0.98 9.65
CA ARG A 100 -8.08 1.20 10.42
C ARG A 100 -9.06 1.93 9.52
N ILE A 101 -10.29 1.45 9.46
CA ILE A 101 -11.35 2.16 8.79
C ILE A 101 -11.85 3.23 9.78
N VAL A 102 -11.91 4.47 9.31
CA VAL A 102 -12.53 5.57 10.04
C VAL A 102 -13.85 5.87 9.35
N SER A 103 -14.95 5.71 10.06
CA SER A 103 -16.28 6.09 9.62
C SER A 103 -16.90 7.10 10.57
N TRP A 104 -17.92 7.80 10.10
CA TRP A 104 -18.80 8.61 10.93
C TRP A 104 -20.21 7.99 10.84
N ASP A 105 -20.94 7.96 11.95
CA ASP A 105 -22.36 7.63 11.89
C ASP A 105 -23.21 8.87 11.59
N ASN A 106 -24.53 8.68 11.44
CA ASN A 106 -25.47 9.75 11.12
C ASN A 106 -25.53 10.88 12.17
N ASN A 107 -24.91 10.67 13.35
CA ASN A 107 -24.79 11.69 14.40
C ASN A 107 -23.39 12.32 14.43
N LEU A 108 -22.60 12.14 13.36
CA LEU A 108 -21.22 12.62 13.21
C LEU A 108 -20.26 12.06 14.28
N VAL A 109 -20.60 10.92 14.89
CA VAL A 109 -19.70 10.27 15.86
C VAL A 109 -18.66 9.46 15.10
N ARG A 110 -17.39 9.78 15.35
CA ARG A 110 -16.24 9.07 14.75
C ARG A 110 -16.15 7.65 15.29
N LYS A 111 -16.23 6.66 14.41
CA LYS A 111 -15.96 5.25 14.67
C LYS A 111 -14.66 4.84 14.00
N VAL A 112 -13.83 4.14 14.75
CA VAL A 112 -12.57 3.59 14.26
C VAL A 112 -12.66 2.09 14.45
N THR A 113 -12.50 1.34 13.36
CA THR A 113 -12.45 -0.12 13.47
C THR A 113 -11.13 -0.56 14.08
N ASP A 114 -11.12 -1.78 14.61
CA ASP A 114 -9.86 -2.47 14.86
C ASP A 114 -9.01 -2.52 13.58
N PRO A 115 -7.67 -2.52 13.72
CA PRO A 115 -6.79 -2.60 12.56
C PRO A 115 -7.01 -3.91 11.80
N LYS A 116 -7.47 -3.80 10.56
CA LYS A 116 -7.52 -4.91 9.63
C LYS A 116 -6.13 -5.17 9.08
N THR A 117 -5.72 -6.43 9.10
CA THR A 117 -4.46 -6.86 8.49
C THR A 117 -4.73 -7.30 7.05
N ILE A 118 -3.99 -6.72 6.11
CA ILE A 118 -4.03 -7.07 4.69
C ILE A 118 -2.61 -7.38 4.24
N THR A 119 -2.44 -8.35 3.35
CA THR A 119 -1.13 -8.70 2.80
C THR A 119 -1.12 -8.55 1.29
N ALA A 120 0.00 -8.08 0.76
CA ALA A 120 0.30 -8.09 -0.67
C ALA A 120 1.56 -8.91 -0.91
N THR A 121 1.67 -9.48 -2.10
CA THR A 121 2.89 -10.13 -2.56
C THR A 121 3.52 -9.31 -3.67
N ILE A 122 4.81 -9.02 -3.51
CA ILE A 122 5.60 -8.28 -4.51
C ILE A 122 6.85 -9.06 -4.88
N ASP A 123 7.37 -8.81 -6.07
CA ASP A 123 8.68 -9.30 -6.49
C ASP A 123 9.80 -8.62 -5.70
N MET A 124 10.82 -9.39 -5.31
CA MET A 124 11.99 -8.86 -4.60
C MET A 124 12.82 -7.91 -5.50
N GLY A 125 12.69 -8.03 -6.83
CA GLY A 125 13.26 -7.10 -7.81
C GLY A 125 12.35 -5.94 -8.20
N ALA A 126 11.20 -5.77 -7.54
CA ALA A 126 10.25 -4.70 -7.87
C ALA A 126 10.81 -3.30 -7.56
N LYS A 127 10.34 -2.29 -8.29
CA LYS A 127 10.69 -0.89 -8.04
C LYS A 127 10.36 -0.49 -6.59
N GLY A 128 11.29 0.17 -5.92
CA GLY A 128 11.15 0.60 -4.52
C GLY A 128 11.64 -0.41 -3.50
N VAL A 129 11.99 -1.64 -3.92
CA VAL A 129 12.73 -2.58 -3.07
C VAL A 129 14.23 -2.25 -3.16
N LYS A 130 14.87 -2.05 -2.01
CA LYS A 130 16.31 -1.82 -1.88
C LYS A 130 16.99 -3.08 -1.37
N ILE A 131 18.09 -3.45 -2.01
CA ILE A 131 18.85 -4.67 -1.71
C ILE A 131 20.28 -4.28 -1.33
N THR A 132 20.76 -4.81 -0.20
CA THR A 132 22.12 -4.55 0.30
C THR A 132 22.73 -5.80 0.94
N GLY A 133 24.05 -5.82 1.12
CA GLY A 133 24.76 -6.90 1.83
C GLY A 133 25.31 -8.01 0.93
N TYR A 134 25.17 -7.90 -0.39
CA TYR A 134 25.81 -8.80 -1.34
C TYR A 134 27.15 -8.22 -1.82
N ASP A 135 28.21 -9.01 -1.71
CA ASP A 135 29.53 -8.76 -2.28
C ASP A 135 29.96 -9.97 -3.12
N LYS A 136 29.96 -9.81 -4.44
CA LYS A 136 30.32 -10.87 -5.38
C LYS A 136 31.76 -11.36 -5.28
N ASN A 137 32.65 -10.60 -4.63
CA ASN A 137 34.06 -10.92 -4.50
C ASN A 137 34.41 -11.58 -3.15
N LYS A 138 33.47 -11.60 -2.21
CA LYS A 138 33.66 -12.17 -0.88
C LYS A 138 33.02 -13.56 -0.79
N THR A 139 33.82 -14.59 -0.59
CA THR A 139 33.33 -15.96 -0.40
C THR A 139 32.62 -16.14 0.94
N GLY A 140 31.85 -17.21 1.05
CA GLY A 140 31.11 -17.61 2.23
C GLY A 140 29.64 -17.17 2.21
N THR A 141 28.96 -17.47 3.32
CA THR A 141 27.55 -17.12 3.51
C THR A 141 27.42 -15.62 3.78
N GLN A 142 26.56 -14.96 3.00
CA GLN A 142 26.27 -13.55 3.11
C GLN A 142 24.81 -13.33 3.46
N THR A 143 24.54 -12.35 4.33
CA THR A 143 23.19 -11.96 4.70
C THR A 143 22.75 -10.79 3.84
N ILE A 144 21.74 -11.03 3.01
CA ILE A 144 21.15 -10.02 2.15
C ILE A 144 20.02 -9.34 2.91
N THR A 145 20.10 -8.01 3.00
CA THR A 145 19.03 -7.17 3.55
C THR A 145 18.15 -6.67 2.43
N VAL A 146 16.85 -6.85 2.60
CA VAL A 146 15.79 -6.37 1.71
C VAL A 146 14.99 -5.34 2.46
N GLU A 147 14.87 -4.14 1.88
CA GLU A 147 14.12 -3.03 2.45
C GLU A 147 13.02 -2.58 1.49
N TYR A 148 11.81 -2.38 2.02
CA TYR A 148 10.67 -1.82 1.30
C TYR A 148 9.84 -0.98 2.27
N ASP A 149 9.54 0.27 1.89
CA ASP A 149 8.77 1.22 2.72
C ASP A 149 9.35 1.41 4.14
N GLY A 150 10.69 1.40 4.26
CA GLY A 150 11.41 1.50 5.52
C GLY A 150 11.38 0.25 6.41
N LYS A 151 10.70 -0.83 5.98
CA LYS A 151 10.71 -2.12 6.67
C LYS A 151 11.77 -3.04 6.07
N LYS A 152 12.39 -3.86 6.91
CA LYS A 152 13.51 -4.73 6.54
C LYS A 152 13.18 -6.19 6.82
N THR A 153 13.68 -7.05 5.94
CA THR A 153 13.79 -8.50 6.14
C THR A 153 15.12 -8.97 5.57
N THR A 154 15.51 -10.22 5.85
CA THR A 154 16.77 -10.78 5.35
C THR A 154 16.59 -12.16 4.77
N PHE A 155 17.47 -12.52 3.85
CA PHE A 155 17.71 -13.91 3.44
C PHE A 155 19.22 -14.15 3.29
N LYS A 156 19.62 -15.41 3.15
CA LYS A 156 21.04 -15.78 3.00
C LYS A 156 21.34 -16.25 1.58
N VAL A 157 22.52 -15.91 1.11
CA VAL A 157 23.14 -16.46 -0.10
C VAL A 157 24.55 -16.94 0.21
N THR A 158 25.11 -17.79 -0.62
CA THR A 158 26.49 -18.28 -0.48
C THR A 158 27.27 -17.96 -1.75
N VAL A 159 28.46 -17.38 -1.59
CA VAL A 159 29.44 -17.23 -2.69
C VAL A 159 30.54 -18.25 -2.49
N ASN A 160 30.66 -19.19 -3.40
CA ASN A 160 31.70 -20.20 -3.41
C ASN A 160 32.92 -19.70 -4.18
N SER A 161 34.10 -20.20 -3.80
CA SER A 161 35.28 -20.11 -4.65
C SER A 161 35.00 -20.72 -6.03
N LYS A 162 35.78 -20.31 -7.04
CA LYS A 162 35.69 -20.89 -8.37
C LYS A 162 36.05 -22.37 -8.36
#